data_AF-A0A8H7BU18-F1
#
_entry.id   AF-A0A8H7BU18-F1
#
_cell.length_a   1.000
_cell.length_b   1.000
_cell.length_c   1.000
_cell.angle_alpha   90.00
_cell.angle_beta   90.00
_cell.angle_gamma   90.00
#
_symmetry.space_group_name_H-M   'P 1'
#
loop_
_entity.id
_entity.type
_entity.pdbx_description
1 polymer ?
#
loop_
_entity_poly.entity_id
_entity_poly.type
_entity_poly.pdbx_seq_one_letter_code
_entity_poly.pdbx_strand_id
1 'polypeptide(L)'
;MRRFSSALASFHYHHQWSLYDLKYVFLITLLILDFIIIQSPNLLVRSILAVLLISATILPYIRRFIVPALPILTWLITFYACQFIPLDYRPTHIFVNILPTLERILYGASLSEIISKNTHPLLDILAWLPYGVIHFSFPFVLAFILFIFGPPGSVDIFGQAFGYMNIAGVLTQLLFPNASPWYEMSYGSAPANYSIPGEAGGLIRIDQILGLNLYGSTFGTSPLVFGAFPSLHSGSATIEMLFLVYLFPKLWPVGVVYTMWLWWSTMYLTHHYLIDLVGGSIYAFLTYFVARPFLPTVDHAKRTRLDYLGIEKLTLKTFFLSIERPLPERQPIDDEEALLKRQELSTSSISDPDHSYVFAKPITDDLRVAPLRLRHSDCPTTMMKEEEEEEEEDDMNSYLLSPLSLTSGLSSTSNSEPSSPISPRSPVTSPQLPLGTKY
;
A
#
# COMPACT_ATOMS: atom_id res chain seq x y z
N MET A 1 14.95 32.23 35.30
CA MET A 1 16.04 31.68 34.46
C MET A 1 16.36 30.21 34.79
N ARG A 2 16.94 29.83 35.95
CA ARG A 2 17.42 28.44 36.21
C ARG A 2 16.43 27.26 35.97
N ARG A 3 15.10 27.46 35.98
CA ARG A 3 14.11 26.42 35.63
C ARG A 3 13.85 26.24 34.11
N PHE A 4 14.35 27.13 33.25
CA PHE A 4 14.21 27.00 31.79
C PHE A 4 15.33 26.15 31.19
N SER A 5 16.55 26.23 31.72
CA SER A 5 17.68 25.40 31.25
C SER A 5 17.49 23.92 31.57
N SER A 6 16.85 23.58 32.70
CA SER A 6 16.52 22.19 33.05
C SER A 6 15.49 21.55 32.09
N ALA A 7 14.61 22.35 31.48
CA ALA A 7 13.65 21.85 30.49
C ALA A 7 14.32 21.49 29.15
N LEU A 8 15.37 22.23 28.77
CA LEU A 8 16.18 21.94 27.57
C LEU A 8 17.16 20.78 27.78
N ALA A 9 17.74 20.67 28.98
CA ALA A 9 18.70 19.61 29.31
C ALA A 9 18.12 18.18 29.23
N SER A 10 16.80 18.03 29.42
CA SER A 10 16.12 16.72 29.49
C SER A 10 15.85 16.05 28.14
N PHE A 11 16.22 16.65 27.00
CA PHE A 11 15.85 16.17 25.66
C PHE A 11 16.93 15.31 24.95
N HIS A 12 17.92 14.80 25.67
CA HIS A 12 18.82 13.75 25.17
C HIS A 12 18.10 12.39 25.13
N TYR A 13 17.26 12.20 24.11
CA TYR A 13 16.80 10.88 23.69
C TYR A 13 18.00 10.10 23.12
N HIS A 14 18.61 9.25 23.93
CA HIS A 14 19.58 8.26 23.49
C HIS A 14 18.88 7.14 22.71
N HIS A 15 18.54 7.42 21.45
CA HIS A 15 17.94 6.43 20.55
C HIS A 15 18.88 5.25 20.34
N GLN A 16 18.45 4.04 20.71
CA GLN A 16 19.19 2.81 20.43
C GLN A 16 18.84 2.35 19.02
N TRP A 17 19.82 2.36 18.13
CA TRP A 17 19.65 1.98 16.73
C TRP A 17 19.22 0.52 16.60
N SER A 18 18.21 0.29 15.76
CA SER A 18 17.58 -1.01 15.53
C SER A 18 17.43 -1.28 14.02
N LEU A 19 17.15 -2.53 13.65
CA LEU A 19 16.82 -2.86 12.25
C LEU A 19 15.56 -2.13 11.76
N TYR A 20 14.65 -1.71 12.65
CA TYR A 20 13.49 -0.91 12.30
C TYR A 20 13.83 0.51 11.84
N ASP A 21 15.04 1.03 12.14
CA ASP A 21 15.48 2.35 11.71
C ASP A 21 15.95 2.38 10.24
N LEU A 22 16.18 1.21 9.61
CA LEU A 22 16.42 1.09 8.17
C LEU A 22 15.27 1.69 7.34
N LYS A 23 14.05 1.74 7.89
CA LYS A 23 12.89 2.40 7.28
C LYS A 23 13.13 3.89 7.00
N TYR A 24 13.97 4.56 7.80
CA TYR A 24 14.33 5.96 7.57
C TYR A 24 15.39 6.10 6.48
N VAL A 25 16.33 5.15 6.35
CA VAL A 25 17.29 5.11 5.24
C VAL A 25 16.53 5.03 3.91
N PHE A 26 15.54 4.14 3.81
CA PHE A 26 14.66 4.02 2.64
C PHE A 26 13.92 5.33 2.31
N LEU A 27 13.29 5.97 3.31
CA LEU A 27 12.61 7.26 3.10
C LEU A 27 13.58 8.38 2.66
N ILE A 28 14.78 8.42 3.24
CA ILE A 28 15.82 9.41 2.88
C ILE A 28 16.30 9.17 1.45
N THR A 29 16.51 7.92 1.03
CA THR A 29 16.85 7.59 -0.37
C THR A 29 15.77 8.04 -1.34
N LEU A 30 14.49 7.77 -1.07
CA LEU A 30 13.37 8.26 -1.90
C LEU A 30 13.35 9.79 -1.95
N LEU A 31 13.39 10.46 -0.80
CA LEU A 31 13.38 11.93 -0.73
C LEU A 31 14.59 12.57 -1.43
N ILE A 32 15.75 11.92 -1.48
CA ILE A 32 16.91 12.38 -2.25
C ILE A 32 16.71 12.19 -3.76
N LEU A 33 16.13 11.05 -4.20
CA LEU A 33 15.80 10.84 -5.61
C LEU A 33 14.73 11.84 -6.08
N ASP A 34 13.68 12.05 -5.30
CA ASP A 34 12.67 13.09 -5.51
C ASP A 34 13.31 14.51 -5.49
N PHE A 35 14.32 14.72 -4.64
CA PHE A 35 15.10 15.96 -4.62
C PHE A 35 15.95 16.15 -5.90
N ILE A 36 16.35 15.08 -6.58
CA ILE A 36 17.07 15.17 -7.85
C ILE A 36 16.10 15.41 -9.02
N ILE A 37 14.98 14.69 -9.09
CA ILE A 37 14.15 14.67 -10.32
C ILE A 37 13.11 15.80 -10.45
N ILE A 38 12.53 16.31 -9.36
CA ILE A 38 11.48 17.36 -9.47
C ILE A 38 12.06 18.66 -10.04
N GLN A 39 11.44 19.21 -11.08
CA GLN A 39 11.93 20.41 -11.79
C GLN A 39 11.18 21.70 -11.41
N SER A 40 9.98 21.59 -10.81
CA SER A 40 9.18 22.73 -10.33
C SER A 40 8.69 22.46 -8.90
N PRO A 41 8.79 23.41 -7.95
CA PRO A 41 9.33 24.77 -8.08
C PRO A 41 10.86 24.78 -8.29
N ASN A 42 11.49 25.94 -8.41
CA ASN A 42 12.93 26.02 -8.68
C ASN A 42 13.80 25.47 -7.52
N LEU A 43 15.08 25.18 -7.82
CA LEU A 43 16.02 24.57 -6.87
C LEU A 43 16.13 25.33 -5.53
N LEU A 44 16.06 26.66 -5.52
CA LEU A 44 16.11 27.46 -4.28
C LEU A 44 14.92 27.16 -3.37
N VAL A 45 13.69 27.21 -3.90
CA VAL A 45 12.47 26.89 -3.15
C VAL A 45 12.50 25.43 -2.67
N ARG A 46 12.92 24.50 -3.53
CA ARG A 46 13.03 23.07 -3.18
C ARG A 46 14.05 22.83 -2.07
N SER A 47 15.18 23.55 -2.09
CA SER A 47 16.22 23.49 -1.05
C SER A 47 15.72 24.04 0.29
N ILE A 48 14.96 25.14 0.27
CA ILE A 48 14.31 25.69 1.46
C ILE A 48 13.30 24.68 2.04
N LEU A 49 12.47 24.04 1.21
CA LEU A 49 11.52 23.01 1.66
C LEU A 49 12.24 21.79 2.26
N ALA A 50 13.35 21.34 1.69
CA ALA A 50 14.16 20.25 2.24
C ALA A 50 14.78 20.63 3.61
N VAL A 51 15.35 21.82 3.74
CA VAL A 51 15.90 22.33 5.01
C VAL A 51 14.81 22.50 6.07
N LEU A 52 13.61 22.95 5.68
CA LEU A 52 12.45 23.03 6.58
C LEU A 52 12.02 21.63 7.07
N LEU A 53 11.93 20.64 6.18
CA LEU A 53 11.57 19.26 6.55
C LEU A 53 12.60 18.65 7.51
N ILE A 54 13.90 18.81 7.23
CA ILE A 54 15.00 18.34 8.10
C ILE A 54 14.97 19.08 9.46
N SER A 55 14.73 20.39 9.47
CA SER A 55 14.59 21.15 10.72
C SER A 55 13.38 20.67 11.55
N ALA A 56 12.29 20.31 10.87
CA ALA A 56 11.05 19.87 11.49
C ALA A 56 11.12 18.46 12.11
N THR A 57 12.02 17.58 11.65
CA THR A 57 12.30 16.28 12.31
C THR A 57 13.23 16.40 13.53
N ILE A 58 13.94 17.53 13.67
CA ILE A 58 14.84 17.82 14.80
C ILE A 58 14.09 18.55 15.93
N LEU A 59 13.29 19.56 15.61
CA LEU A 59 12.64 20.46 16.58
C LEU A 59 11.69 19.70 17.54
N PRO A 60 11.93 19.69 18.87
CA PRO A 60 11.31 18.72 19.80
C PRO A 60 9.77 18.64 19.83
N TYR A 61 9.06 19.75 19.60
CA TYR A 61 7.60 19.75 19.54
C TYR A 61 7.08 19.32 18.15
N ILE A 62 7.73 19.79 17.08
CA ILE A 62 7.30 19.57 15.70
C ILE A 62 7.56 18.12 15.26
N ARG A 63 8.71 17.55 15.65
CA ARG A 63 9.11 16.19 15.28
C ARG A 63 8.13 15.11 15.74
N ARG A 64 7.34 15.35 16.80
CA ARG A 64 6.29 14.44 17.27
C ARG A 64 5.20 14.23 16.22
N PHE A 65 4.90 15.24 15.41
CA PHE A 65 3.92 15.14 14.31
C PHE A 65 4.60 14.76 13.00
N ILE A 66 5.78 15.33 12.73
CA ILE A 66 6.45 15.15 11.43
C ILE A 66 7.07 13.77 11.28
N VAL A 67 7.73 13.21 12.30
CA VAL A 67 8.38 11.88 12.18
C VAL A 67 7.38 10.76 11.88
N PRO A 68 6.20 10.66 12.54
CA PRO A 68 5.18 9.68 12.14
C PRO A 68 4.51 9.99 10.79
N ALA A 69 4.46 11.26 10.39
CA ALA A 69 3.95 11.68 9.09
C ALA A 69 4.97 11.53 7.93
N LEU A 70 6.26 11.25 8.21
CA LEU A 70 7.29 11.15 7.17
C LEU A 70 6.90 10.20 6.02
N PRO A 71 6.34 9.00 6.23
CA PRO A 71 5.90 8.14 5.13
C PRO A 71 4.79 8.75 4.27
N ILE A 72 3.91 9.58 4.84
CA ILE A 72 2.87 10.31 4.10
C ILE A 72 3.50 11.46 3.29
N LEU A 73 4.41 12.21 3.91
CA LEU A 73 5.12 13.31 3.25
C LEU A 73 5.99 12.79 2.09
N THR A 74 6.72 11.69 2.29
CA THR A 74 7.46 11.01 1.22
C THR A 74 6.51 10.52 0.13
N TRP A 75 5.41 9.82 0.45
CA TRP A 75 4.42 9.42 -0.57
C TRP A 75 3.94 10.59 -1.44
N LEU A 76 3.50 11.70 -0.83
CA LEU A 76 2.99 12.86 -1.55
C LEU A 76 4.08 13.51 -2.42
N ILE A 77 5.32 13.57 -1.93
CA ILE A 77 6.48 14.08 -2.68
C ILE A 77 6.84 13.15 -3.84
N THR A 78 6.92 11.83 -3.63
CA THR A 78 7.22 10.84 -4.68
C THR A 78 6.10 10.77 -5.73
N PHE A 79 4.83 10.84 -5.34
CA PHE A 79 3.70 10.91 -6.27
C PHE A 79 3.77 12.17 -7.14
N TYR A 80 4.06 13.34 -6.54
CA TYR A 80 4.30 14.55 -7.32
C TYR A 80 5.56 14.45 -8.21
N ALA A 81 6.61 13.76 -7.74
CA ALA A 81 7.83 13.51 -8.50
C ALA A 81 7.63 12.65 -9.76
N CYS A 82 6.61 11.79 -9.78
CA CYS A 82 6.28 10.90 -10.89
C CYS A 82 6.16 11.62 -12.25
N GLN A 83 5.71 12.87 -12.29
CA GLN A 83 5.57 13.63 -13.55
C GLN A 83 6.93 14.00 -14.18
N PHE A 84 8.00 14.10 -13.38
CA PHE A 84 9.33 14.54 -13.85
C PHE A 84 10.26 13.39 -14.26
N ILE A 85 9.83 12.14 -14.10
CA ILE A 85 10.61 10.96 -14.53
C ILE A 85 10.73 10.98 -16.07
N PRO A 86 11.94 11.07 -16.64
CA PRO A 86 12.14 11.08 -18.09
C PRO A 86 11.67 9.78 -18.74
N LEU A 87 11.25 9.84 -20.01
CA LEU A 87 10.64 8.71 -20.70
C LEU A 87 11.56 7.49 -20.78
N ASP A 88 12.87 7.69 -20.94
CA ASP A 88 13.89 6.62 -21.04
C ASP A 88 14.06 5.81 -19.74
N TYR A 89 13.55 6.32 -18.60
CA TYR A 89 13.55 5.64 -17.30
C TYR A 89 12.19 5.03 -16.94
N ARG A 90 11.15 5.20 -17.78
CA ARG A 90 9.84 4.58 -17.55
C ARG A 90 9.78 3.18 -18.19
N PRO A 91 8.96 2.25 -17.67
CA PRO A 91 8.72 0.99 -18.36
C PRO A 91 8.18 1.23 -19.77
N THR A 92 8.81 0.59 -20.76
CA THR A 92 8.51 0.76 -22.20
C THR A 92 7.15 0.19 -22.61
N HIS A 93 6.57 -0.68 -21.78
CA HIS A 93 5.28 -1.32 -22.02
C HIS A 93 4.27 -0.91 -20.94
N ILE A 94 3.11 -0.41 -21.37
CA ILE A 94 1.97 -0.07 -20.52
C ILE A 94 0.90 -1.16 -20.68
N PHE A 95 0.45 -1.73 -19.57
CA PHE A 95 -0.47 -2.85 -19.56
C PHE A 95 -1.93 -2.35 -19.67
N VAL A 96 -2.42 -2.25 -20.91
CA VAL A 96 -3.82 -1.87 -21.20
C VAL A 96 -4.81 -3.02 -20.98
N ASN A 97 -4.39 -4.26 -21.23
CA ASN A 97 -5.29 -5.43 -21.25
C ASN A 97 -5.26 -6.31 -19.98
N ILE A 98 -4.27 -6.18 -19.08
CA ILE A 98 -4.13 -7.14 -17.96
C ILE A 98 -5.31 -7.04 -16.99
N LEU A 99 -5.58 -5.86 -16.44
CA LEU A 99 -6.66 -5.69 -15.45
C LEU A 99 -8.05 -6.07 -15.99
N PRO A 100 -8.50 -5.62 -17.18
CA PRO A 100 -9.81 -6.04 -17.70
C PRO A 100 -9.84 -7.54 -18.06
N THR A 101 -8.73 -8.15 -18.49
CA THR A 101 -8.67 -9.60 -18.72
C THR A 101 -8.76 -10.38 -17.41
N LEU A 102 -8.06 -9.95 -16.35
CA LEU A 102 -8.15 -10.57 -15.03
C LEU A 102 -9.55 -10.39 -14.41
N GLU A 103 -10.18 -9.23 -14.58
CA GLU A 103 -11.57 -9.01 -14.13
C GLU A 103 -12.53 -9.99 -14.83
N ARG A 104 -12.44 -10.10 -16.16
CA ARG A 104 -13.27 -11.03 -16.97
C ARG A 104 -13.03 -12.50 -16.62
N ILE A 105 -11.79 -12.91 -16.34
CA ILE A 105 -11.46 -14.30 -15.96
C ILE A 105 -11.90 -14.63 -14.53
N LEU A 106 -11.64 -13.75 -13.56
CA LEU A 106 -11.86 -14.05 -12.13
C LEU A 106 -13.32 -13.90 -11.70
N TYR A 107 -14.09 -13.03 -12.36
CA TYR A 107 -15.48 -12.73 -11.99
C TYR A 107 -16.50 -13.05 -13.10
N GLY A 108 -16.06 -13.62 -14.23
CA GLY A 108 -16.90 -14.04 -15.35
C GLY A 108 -17.49 -12.90 -16.21
N ALA A 109 -17.21 -11.64 -15.85
CA ALA A 109 -17.66 -10.45 -16.56
C ALA A 109 -16.75 -9.26 -16.22
N SER A 110 -16.80 -8.18 -17.01
CA SER A 110 -16.24 -6.90 -16.56
C SER A 110 -17.29 -6.16 -15.70
N LEU A 111 -17.08 -6.15 -14.38
CA LEU A 111 -17.97 -5.44 -13.46
C LEU A 111 -17.84 -3.92 -13.62
N SER A 112 -16.63 -3.42 -13.86
CA SER A 112 -16.40 -1.99 -14.14
C SER A 112 -17.21 -1.52 -15.36
N GLU A 113 -17.21 -2.27 -16.45
CA GLU A 113 -18.00 -2.01 -17.66
C GLU A 113 -19.53 -2.11 -17.42
N ILE A 114 -20.00 -3.11 -16.65
CA ILE A 114 -21.43 -3.29 -16.36
C ILE A 114 -21.98 -2.17 -15.45
N ILE A 115 -21.22 -1.79 -14.42
CA ILE A 115 -21.63 -0.77 -13.46
C ILE A 115 -21.64 0.62 -14.13
N SER A 116 -20.60 0.95 -14.91
CA SER A 116 -20.45 2.26 -15.53
C SER A 116 -21.41 2.55 -16.69
N LYS A 117 -22.01 1.52 -17.33
CA LYS A 117 -23.03 1.71 -18.38
C LYS A 117 -24.34 2.33 -17.87
N ASN A 118 -24.70 2.11 -16.60
CA ASN A 118 -26.01 2.45 -16.05
C ASN A 118 -25.97 3.76 -15.26
N THR A 119 -25.67 4.88 -15.94
CA THR A 119 -25.46 6.18 -15.29
C THR A 119 -26.76 6.92 -14.97
N HIS A 120 -26.76 7.69 -13.88
CA HIS A 120 -27.87 8.54 -13.47
C HIS A 120 -27.37 9.66 -12.53
N PRO A 121 -27.87 10.92 -12.61
CA PRO A 121 -27.34 12.03 -11.80
C PRO A 121 -27.34 11.81 -10.28
N LEU A 122 -28.31 11.06 -9.74
CA LEU A 122 -28.30 10.68 -8.32
C LEU A 122 -27.19 9.69 -7.99
N LEU A 123 -26.90 8.74 -8.89
CA LEU A 123 -25.79 7.80 -8.73
C LEU A 123 -24.44 8.51 -8.92
N ASP A 124 -24.36 9.52 -9.80
CA ASP A 124 -23.19 10.39 -9.92
C ASP A 124 -22.88 11.09 -8.60
N ILE A 125 -23.86 11.76 -7.98
CA ILE A 125 -23.69 12.41 -6.68
C ILE A 125 -23.33 11.39 -5.59
N LEU A 126 -23.99 10.23 -5.55
CA LEU A 126 -23.68 9.17 -4.59
C LEU A 126 -22.28 8.56 -4.80
N ALA A 127 -21.75 8.52 -6.02
CA ALA A 127 -20.40 8.06 -6.29
C ALA A 127 -19.35 9.13 -5.94
N TRP A 128 -19.69 10.39 -6.21
CA TRP A 128 -18.86 11.56 -5.94
C TRP A 128 -18.66 11.85 -4.45
N LEU A 129 -19.60 11.53 -3.56
CA LEU A 129 -19.39 11.73 -2.12
C LEU A 129 -18.15 11.00 -1.59
N PRO A 130 -17.99 9.66 -1.72
CA PRO A 130 -16.78 8.98 -1.29
C PRO A 130 -15.57 9.32 -2.18
N TYR A 131 -15.73 9.33 -3.50
CA TYR A 131 -14.59 9.44 -4.43
C TYR A 131 -14.10 10.87 -4.68
N GLY A 132 -14.96 11.88 -4.59
CA GLY A 132 -14.63 13.28 -4.81
C GLY A 132 -14.36 14.09 -3.54
N VAL A 133 -14.81 13.62 -2.36
CA VAL A 133 -14.77 14.41 -1.10
C VAL A 133 -14.28 13.62 0.12
N ILE A 134 -14.89 12.47 0.44
CA ILE A 134 -14.63 11.81 1.74
C ILE A 134 -13.22 11.20 1.78
N HIS A 135 -12.75 10.49 0.73
CA HIS A 135 -11.44 9.84 0.81
C HIS A 135 -10.25 10.83 0.96
N PHE A 136 -10.42 12.10 0.55
CA PHE A 136 -9.42 13.16 0.77
C PHE A 136 -9.41 13.67 2.22
N SER A 137 -10.54 13.61 2.93
CA SER A 137 -10.75 14.23 4.24
C SER A 137 -10.78 13.22 5.39
N PHE A 138 -11.22 11.99 5.14
CA PHE A 138 -11.34 10.94 6.14
C PHE A 138 -10.02 10.47 6.76
N PRO A 139 -8.85 10.46 6.07
CA PRO A 139 -7.56 10.21 6.75
C PRO A 139 -7.31 11.17 7.91
N PHE A 140 -7.65 12.45 7.75
CA PHE A 140 -7.47 13.48 8.78
C PHE A 140 -8.52 13.37 9.89
N VAL A 141 -9.78 13.08 9.53
CA VAL A 141 -10.86 12.83 10.51
C VAL A 141 -10.55 11.60 11.36
N LEU A 142 -10.07 10.51 10.76
CA LEU A 142 -9.67 9.29 11.46
C LEU A 142 -8.43 9.53 12.32
N ALA A 143 -7.42 10.26 11.84
CA ALA A 143 -6.27 10.65 12.65
C ALA A 143 -6.69 11.48 13.88
N PHE A 144 -7.68 12.38 13.74
CA PHE A 144 -8.24 13.13 14.87
C PHE A 144 -9.04 12.23 15.84
N ILE A 145 -9.83 11.28 15.33
CA ILE A 145 -10.55 10.28 16.14
C ILE A 145 -9.54 9.40 16.93
N LEU A 146 -8.50 8.90 16.27
CA LEU A 146 -7.41 8.14 16.90
C LEU A 146 -6.64 9.00 17.92
N PHE A 147 -6.52 10.31 17.71
CA PHE A 147 -5.89 11.22 18.67
C PHE A 147 -6.74 11.42 19.93
N ILE A 148 -8.05 11.63 19.79
CA ILE A 148 -8.96 11.98 20.89
C ILE A 148 -9.41 10.75 21.70
N PHE A 149 -9.71 9.63 21.05
CA PHE A 149 -10.30 8.44 21.68
C PHE A 149 -9.29 7.28 21.82
N GLY A 150 -8.25 7.24 21.00
CA GLY A 150 -7.22 6.19 21.04
C GLY A 150 -6.12 6.42 22.09
N PRO A 151 -5.41 5.35 22.48
CA PRO A 151 -4.20 5.48 23.30
C PRO A 151 -3.10 6.30 22.58
N PRO A 152 -2.25 7.02 23.31
CA PRO A 152 -1.10 7.71 22.72
C PRO A 152 -0.20 6.72 21.95
N GLY A 153 0.07 7.03 20.68
CA GLY A 153 0.76 6.14 19.72
C GLY A 153 -0.11 5.67 18.56
N SER A 154 -1.44 5.54 18.71
CA SER A 154 -2.30 4.99 17.64
C SER A 154 -2.27 5.83 16.34
N VAL A 155 -2.22 7.15 16.46
CA VAL A 155 -2.09 8.09 15.32
C VAL A 155 -0.73 7.91 14.63
N ASP A 156 0.31 7.66 15.40
CA ASP A 156 1.69 7.60 14.91
C ASP A 156 1.91 6.32 14.09
N ILE A 157 1.27 5.23 14.51
CA ILE A 157 1.25 3.96 13.78
C ILE A 157 0.31 4.03 12.56
N PHE A 158 -0.82 4.74 12.66
CA PHE A 158 -1.70 5.01 11.50
C PHE A 158 -0.97 5.79 10.40
N GLY A 159 -0.32 6.91 10.76
CA GLY A 159 0.40 7.74 9.80
C GLY A 159 1.51 6.96 9.07
N GLN A 160 2.26 6.14 9.81
CA GLN A 160 3.28 5.27 9.22
C GLN A 160 2.67 4.21 8.30
N ALA A 161 1.65 3.46 8.75
CA ALA A 161 1.06 2.37 7.97
C ALA A 161 0.38 2.88 6.69
N PHE A 162 -0.41 3.96 6.79
CA PHE A 162 -1.06 4.63 5.67
C PHE A 162 -0.04 5.16 4.66
N GLY A 163 1.01 5.82 5.13
CA GLY A 163 2.07 6.34 4.26
C GLY A 163 2.88 5.24 3.56
N TYR A 164 3.34 4.22 4.28
CA TYR A 164 4.09 3.11 3.66
C TYR A 164 3.25 2.29 2.67
N MET A 165 1.96 2.09 2.94
CA MET A 165 1.02 1.49 1.98
C MET A 165 0.96 2.29 0.68
N ASN A 166 0.83 3.62 0.80
CA ASN A 166 0.75 4.50 -0.36
C ASN A 166 2.08 4.63 -1.12
N ILE A 167 3.24 4.67 -0.43
CA ILE A 167 4.57 4.58 -1.08
C ILE A 167 4.65 3.27 -1.88
N ALA A 168 4.31 2.13 -1.28
CA ALA A 168 4.39 0.83 -1.93
C ALA A 168 3.48 0.76 -3.17
N GLY A 169 2.26 1.32 -3.09
CA GLY A 169 1.36 1.42 -4.23
C GLY A 169 1.90 2.31 -5.36
N VAL A 170 2.41 3.51 -5.07
CA VAL A 170 3.01 4.40 -6.10
C VAL A 170 4.24 3.75 -6.75
N LEU A 171 5.12 3.11 -5.98
CA LEU A 171 6.27 2.39 -6.54
C LEU A 171 5.82 1.20 -7.42
N THR A 172 4.74 0.51 -7.06
CA THR A 172 4.15 -0.56 -7.90
C THR A 172 3.57 0.02 -9.18
N GLN A 173 2.82 1.12 -9.12
CA GLN A 173 2.24 1.81 -10.28
C GLN A 173 3.33 2.34 -11.24
N LEU A 174 4.49 2.77 -10.72
CA LEU A 174 5.64 3.18 -11.52
C LEU A 174 6.34 2.01 -12.24
N LEU A 175 6.49 0.86 -11.57
CA LEU A 175 7.17 -0.32 -12.11
C LEU A 175 6.24 -1.19 -13.00
N PHE A 176 4.94 -1.14 -12.75
CA PHE A 176 3.90 -1.93 -13.41
C PHE A 176 2.74 -1.00 -13.87
N PRO A 177 2.98 -0.14 -14.86
CA PRO A 177 1.98 0.83 -15.32
C PRO A 177 0.81 0.12 -16.02
N ASN A 178 -0.39 0.29 -15.48
CA ASN A 178 -1.62 -0.30 -15.99
C ASN A 178 -2.65 0.79 -16.29
N ALA A 179 -3.36 0.64 -17.42
CA ALA A 179 -4.47 1.53 -17.75
C ALA A 179 -5.73 1.17 -16.94
N SER A 180 -6.61 2.15 -16.73
CA SER A 180 -7.89 1.98 -15.99
C SER A 180 -9.09 2.01 -16.96
N PRO A 181 -10.35 1.77 -16.50
CA PRO A 181 -11.50 1.59 -17.39
C PRO A 181 -11.76 2.75 -18.37
N TRP A 182 -11.50 4.01 -18.01
CA TRP A 182 -11.63 5.14 -18.96
C TRP A 182 -10.77 4.95 -20.22
N TYR A 183 -9.61 4.31 -20.10
CA TYR A 183 -8.75 4.04 -21.24
C TYR A 183 -9.34 2.98 -22.18
N GLU A 184 -9.88 1.88 -21.64
CA GLU A 184 -10.53 0.84 -22.47
C GLU A 184 -11.80 1.40 -23.15
N MET A 185 -12.52 2.33 -22.51
CA MET A 185 -13.65 3.02 -23.16
C MET A 185 -13.22 3.98 -24.28
N SER A 186 -12.18 4.81 -24.04
CA SER A 186 -11.77 5.87 -24.99
C SER A 186 -10.86 5.38 -26.11
N TYR A 187 -10.11 4.28 -25.90
CA TYR A 187 -9.08 3.77 -26.82
C TYR A 187 -9.17 2.26 -27.11
N GLY A 188 -10.01 1.51 -26.38
CA GLY A 188 -10.05 0.05 -26.47
C GLY A 188 -8.72 -0.59 -26.03
N SER A 189 -8.40 -1.74 -26.63
CA SER A 189 -7.13 -2.47 -26.42
C SER A 189 -5.93 -1.86 -27.17
N ALA A 190 -6.00 -0.60 -27.62
CA ALA A 190 -4.90 0.05 -28.35
C ALA A 190 -3.66 0.24 -27.45
N PRO A 191 -2.42 0.09 -27.98
CA PRO A 191 -1.22 0.29 -27.19
C PRO A 191 -1.09 1.74 -26.65
N ALA A 192 -1.04 1.86 -25.32
CA ALA A 192 -0.85 3.13 -24.64
C ALA A 192 0.61 3.64 -24.71
N ASN A 193 0.78 4.96 -24.53
CA ASN A 193 2.08 5.61 -24.41
C ASN A 193 1.96 6.87 -23.53
N TYR A 194 3.08 7.37 -22.99
CA TYR A 194 3.11 8.47 -22.02
C TYR A 194 2.80 9.88 -22.58
N SER A 195 2.44 10.03 -23.86
CA SER A 195 1.89 11.31 -24.37
C SER A 195 0.38 11.45 -24.16
N ILE A 196 -0.31 10.37 -23.77
CA ILE A 196 -1.74 10.35 -23.51
C ILE A 196 -2.00 10.99 -22.12
N PRO A 197 -2.80 12.07 -22.03
CA PRO A 197 -3.12 12.71 -20.76
C PRO A 197 -4.08 11.85 -19.91
N GLY A 198 -4.20 12.16 -18.62
CA GLY A 198 -5.22 11.55 -17.77
C GLY A 198 -6.62 12.07 -18.12
N GLU A 199 -7.61 11.18 -18.08
CA GLU A 199 -9.01 11.53 -18.29
C GLU A 199 -9.76 11.54 -16.94
N ALA A 200 -10.76 12.42 -16.80
CA ALA A 200 -11.61 12.47 -15.62
C ALA A 200 -12.69 11.37 -15.58
N GLY A 201 -12.77 10.52 -16.61
CA GLY A 201 -13.76 9.44 -16.73
C GLY A 201 -15.19 9.91 -16.38
N GLY A 202 -15.86 9.16 -15.51
CA GLY A 202 -17.21 9.51 -15.05
C GLY A 202 -17.34 10.81 -14.25
N LEU A 203 -16.25 11.37 -13.69
CA LEU A 203 -16.31 12.63 -12.92
C LEU A 203 -16.65 13.86 -13.77
N ILE A 204 -16.50 13.80 -15.10
CA ILE A 204 -16.92 14.89 -15.99
C ILE A 204 -18.42 15.21 -15.87
N ARG A 205 -19.24 14.22 -15.45
CA ARG A 205 -20.68 14.42 -15.16
C ARG A 205 -20.90 15.27 -13.90
N ILE A 206 -19.98 15.24 -12.94
CA ILE A 206 -20.03 16.11 -11.74
C ILE A 206 -19.68 17.56 -12.10
N ASP A 207 -18.65 17.76 -12.91
CA ASP A 207 -18.31 19.08 -13.45
C ASP A 207 -19.52 19.68 -14.20
N GLN A 208 -20.24 18.88 -14.99
CA GLN A 208 -21.49 19.27 -15.66
C GLN A 208 -22.64 19.56 -14.67
N ILE A 209 -22.86 18.73 -13.65
CA ILE A 209 -23.92 18.91 -12.63
C ILE A 209 -23.69 20.18 -11.78
N LEU A 210 -22.43 20.50 -11.47
CA LEU A 210 -22.07 21.65 -10.63
C LEU A 210 -21.83 22.94 -11.44
N GLY A 211 -21.67 22.85 -12.77
CA GLY A 211 -21.31 23.99 -13.62
C GLY A 211 -19.85 24.41 -13.46
N LEU A 212 -18.96 23.45 -13.19
CA LEU A 212 -17.54 23.65 -12.88
C LEU A 212 -16.63 22.92 -13.88
N ASN A 213 -15.31 23.06 -13.69
CA ASN A 213 -14.28 22.28 -14.39
C ASN A 213 -13.14 21.99 -13.39
N LEU A 214 -13.44 21.20 -12.35
CA LEU A 214 -12.51 20.80 -11.31
C LEU A 214 -11.80 19.50 -11.70
N TYR A 215 -12.55 18.52 -12.19
CA TYR A 215 -12.05 17.17 -12.44
C TYR A 215 -11.42 17.06 -13.83
N GLY A 216 -12.03 17.66 -14.86
CA GLY A 216 -11.44 17.76 -16.19
C GLY A 216 -10.03 18.36 -16.19
N SER A 217 -9.81 19.46 -15.45
CA SER A 217 -8.49 20.07 -15.31
C SER A 217 -7.52 19.24 -14.44
N THR A 218 -7.99 18.70 -13.31
CA THR A 218 -7.12 17.99 -12.36
C THR A 218 -6.58 16.69 -12.96
N PHE A 219 -7.45 15.84 -13.52
CA PHE A 219 -7.04 14.54 -14.06
C PHE A 219 -6.17 14.68 -15.32
N GLY A 220 -6.41 15.70 -16.15
CA GLY A 220 -5.53 16.05 -17.28
C GLY A 220 -4.08 16.36 -16.90
N THR A 221 -3.82 16.69 -15.62
CA THR A 221 -2.49 16.97 -15.07
C THR A 221 -1.96 15.88 -14.13
N SER A 222 -2.57 14.68 -14.12
CA SER A 222 -2.17 13.59 -13.23
C SER A 222 -0.69 13.18 -13.41
N PRO A 223 0.13 13.19 -12.33
CA PRO A 223 1.53 12.75 -12.39
C PRO A 223 1.75 11.29 -12.81
N LEU A 224 0.71 10.45 -12.76
CA LEU A 224 0.79 9.01 -12.95
C LEU A 224 -0.48 8.46 -13.62
N VAL A 225 -0.67 8.83 -14.89
CA VAL A 225 -1.84 8.47 -15.73
C VAL A 225 -2.14 6.96 -15.74
N PHE A 226 -1.12 6.12 -15.85
CA PHE A 226 -1.24 4.65 -15.91
C PHE A 226 -1.02 3.99 -14.54
N GLY A 227 -1.54 4.61 -13.48
CA GLY A 227 -1.43 4.15 -12.09
C GLY A 227 -2.60 3.32 -11.58
N ALA A 228 -3.25 2.50 -12.42
CA ALA A 228 -4.46 1.79 -12.01
C ALA A 228 -4.22 0.75 -10.88
N PHE A 229 -3.14 -0.03 -10.98
CA PHE A 229 -2.85 -1.13 -10.03
C PHE A 229 -1.63 -0.83 -9.13
N PRO A 230 -1.74 -1.04 -7.80
CA PRO A 230 -2.96 -1.29 -7.02
C PRO A 230 -3.77 0.00 -6.82
N SER A 231 -5.07 -0.10 -6.51
CA SER A 231 -5.89 1.07 -6.23
C SER A 231 -5.59 1.65 -4.84
N LEU A 232 -4.94 2.81 -4.79
CA LEU A 232 -4.69 3.54 -3.54
C LEU A 232 -5.98 3.99 -2.85
N HIS A 233 -7.04 4.28 -3.61
CA HIS A 233 -8.36 4.62 -3.05
C HIS A 233 -8.93 3.46 -2.22
N SER A 234 -8.87 2.23 -2.76
CA SER A 234 -9.21 1.02 -2.01
C SER A 234 -8.31 0.82 -0.79
N GLY A 235 -6.99 0.96 -0.98
CA GLY A 235 -6.03 0.81 0.12
C GLY A 235 -6.34 1.75 1.29
N SER A 236 -6.55 3.04 1.01
CA SER A 236 -6.90 4.04 2.01
C SER A 236 -8.19 3.68 2.74
N ALA A 237 -9.30 3.40 2.04
CA ALA A 237 -10.55 3.04 2.72
C ALA A 237 -10.46 1.73 3.52
N THR A 238 -9.64 0.76 3.09
CA THR A 238 -9.42 -0.50 3.81
C THR A 238 -8.56 -0.30 5.06
N ILE A 239 -7.48 0.48 4.99
CA ILE A 239 -6.66 0.76 6.18
C ILE A 239 -7.38 1.69 7.16
N GLU A 240 -8.18 2.63 6.66
CA GLU A 240 -9.10 3.45 7.45
C GLU A 240 -10.12 2.60 8.21
N MET A 241 -10.77 1.64 7.54
CA MET A 241 -11.63 0.64 8.18
C MET A 241 -10.87 -0.16 9.26
N LEU A 242 -9.66 -0.63 8.98
CA LEU A 242 -8.91 -1.47 9.93
C LEU A 242 -8.54 -0.70 11.20
N PHE A 243 -8.16 0.57 11.08
CA PHE A 243 -7.90 1.44 12.24
C PHE A 243 -9.18 1.87 12.98
N LEU A 244 -10.30 2.07 12.26
CA LEU A 244 -11.61 2.29 12.87
C LEU A 244 -12.06 1.08 13.70
N VAL A 245 -11.86 -0.15 13.19
CA VAL A 245 -12.21 -1.41 13.86
C VAL A 245 -11.28 -1.72 15.03
N TYR A 246 -9.99 -1.40 14.92
CA TYR A 246 -9.04 -1.47 16.04
C TYR A 246 -9.52 -0.65 17.25
N LEU A 247 -10.00 0.58 17.01
CA LEU A 247 -10.47 1.47 18.07
C LEU A 247 -11.91 1.13 18.53
N PHE A 248 -12.80 0.82 17.58
CA PHE A 248 -14.22 0.57 17.81
C PHE A 248 -14.66 -0.72 17.09
N PRO A 249 -14.43 -1.93 17.65
CA PRO A 249 -14.70 -3.20 16.98
C PRO A 249 -16.15 -3.38 16.48
N LYS A 250 -17.12 -2.72 17.12
CA LYS A 250 -18.54 -2.76 16.74
C LYS A 250 -18.87 -1.94 15.47
N LEU A 251 -17.96 -1.09 14.99
CA LEU A 251 -18.15 -0.27 13.79
C LEU A 251 -17.66 -0.95 12.50
N TRP A 252 -17.26 -2.23 12.55
CA TRP A 252 -16.84 -2.97 11.35
C TRP A 252 -17.87 -2.94 10.19
N PRO A 253 -19.20 -2.97 10.40
CA PRO A 253 -20.14 -2.90 9.28
C PRO A 253 -20.10 -1.54 8.59
N VAL A 254 -19.89 -0.45 9.35
CA VAL A 254 -19.79 0.91 8.82
C VAL A 254 -18.52 1.07 7.98
N GLY A 255 -17.40 0.53 8.48
CA GLY A 255 -16.14 0.50 7.73
C GLY A 255 -16.25 -0.28 6.42
N VAL A 256 -16.82 -1.49 6.46
CA VAL A 256 -17.05 -2.30 5.24
C VAL A 256 -17.98 -1.59 4.26
N VAL A 257 -19.08 -0.99 4.72
CA VAL A 257 -20.00 -0.23 3.86
C VAL A 257 -19.28 0.95 3.19
N TYR A 258 -18.46 1.72 3.92
CA TYR A 258 -17.66 2.80 3.34
C TYR A 258 -16.64 2.30 2.31
N THR A 259 -15.89 1.23 2.61
CA THR A 259 -14.91 0.65 1.67
C THR A 259 -15.61 0.16 0.39
N MET A 260 -16.71 -0.61 0.51
CA MET A 260 -17.48 -1.12 -0.63
C MET A 260 -18.19 0.01 -1.41
N TRP A 261 -18.59 1.09 -0.74
CA TRP A 261 -19.14 2.27 -1.40
C TRP A 261 -18.08 2.97 -2.26
N LEU A 262 -16.87 3.20 -1.75
CA LEU A 262 -15.77 3.78 -2.53
C LEU A 262 -15.33 2.86 -3.70
N TRP A 263 -15.33 1.54 -3.49
CA TRP A 263 -15.10 0.55 -4.55
C TRP A 263 -16.12 0.67 -5.68
N TRP A 264 -17.42 0.67 -5.35
CA TRP A 264 -18.49 0.88 -6.33
C TRP A 264 -18.31 2.21 -7.06
N SER A 265 -18.02 3.30 -6.33
CA SER A 265 -17.86 4.63 -6.90
C SER A 265 -16.71 4.74 -7.89
N THR A 266 -15.58 4.10 -7.60
CA THR A 266 -14.39 4.14 -8.47
C THR A 266 -14.56 3.30 -9.74
N MET A 267 -15.32 2.19 -9.68
CA MET A 267 -15.77 1.45 -10.87
C MET A 267 -16.82 2.23 -11.67
N TYR A 268 -17.84 2.76 -11.01
CA TYR A 268 -18.94 3.52 -11.64
C TYR A 268 -18.46 4.83 -12.31
N LEU A 269 -17.44 5.47 -11.74
CA LEU A 269 -16.77 6.64 -12.32
C LEU A 269 -15.56 6.25 -13.20
N THR A 270 -15.38 4.97 -13.53
CA THR A 270 -14.45 4.42 -14.53
C THR A 270 -12.96 4.68 -14.28
N HIS A 271 -12.53 4.71 -13.02
CA HIS A 271 -11.14 4.91 -12.62
C HIS A 271 -10.41 3.64 -12.15
N HIS A 272 -11.13 2.56 -11.84
CA HIS A 272 -10.58 1.32 -11.30
C HIS A 272 -11.38 0.08 -11.71
N TYR A 273 -10.69 -1.05 -11.84
CA TYR A 273 -11.27 -2.40 -12.00
C TYR A 273 -11.37 -3.09 -10.64
N LEU A 274 -12.27 -4.05 -10.48
CA LEU A 274 -12.43 -4.79 -9.21
C LEU A 274 -11.15 -5.49 -8.76
N ILE A 275 -10.31 -5.94 -9.71
CA ILE A 275 -9.04 -6.61 -9.40
C ILE A 275 -7.97 -5.66 -8.82
N ASP A 276 -7.92 -4.39 -9.24
CA ASP A 276 -6.98 -3.42 -8.67
C ASP A 276 -7.48 -2.83 -7.34
N LEU A 277 -8.80 -2.80 -7.13
CA LEU A 277 -9.42 -2.55 -5.82
C LEU A 277 -9.07 -3.66 -4.82
N VAL A 278 -9.17 -4.94 -5.20
CA VAL A 278 -8.69 -6.07 -4.38
C VAL A 278 -7.20 -5.94 -4.09
N GLY A 279 -6.38 -5.59 -5.08
CA GLY A 279 -4.95 -5.31 -4.89
C GLY A 279 -4.67 -4.22 -3.84
N GLY A 280 -5.43 -3.12 -3.89
CA GLY A 280 -5.37 -2.04 -2.89
C GLY A 280 -5.65 -2.52 -1.46
N SER A 281 -6.69 -3.33 -1.27
CA SER A 281 -7.00 -3.94 0.03
C SER A 281 -5.89 -4.86 0.51
N ILE A 282 -5.27 -5.65 -0.36
CA ILE A 282 -4.16 -6.54 0.02
C ILE A 282 -2.98 -5.71 0.57
N TYR A 283 -2.64 -4.59 -0.06
CA TYR A 283 -1.60 -3.68 0.43
C TYR A 283 -1.96 -3.10 1.82
N ALA A 284 -3.22 -2.70 2.01
CA ALA A 284 -3.72 -2.22 3.31
C ALA A 284 -3.67 -3.28 4.41
N PHE A 285 -4.10 -4.51 4.13
CA PHE A 285 -4.03 -5.62 5.09
C PHE A 285 -2.57 -5.95 5.46
N LEU A 286 -1.68 -6.07 4.47
CA LEU A 286 -0.27 -6.38 4.71
C LEU A 286 0.40 -5.31 5.58
N THR A 287 0.24 -4.03 5.23
CA THR A 287 0.82 -2.92 6.02
C THR A 287 0.18 -2.78 7.40
N TYR A 288 -1.13 -3.00 7.54
CA TYR A 288 -1.78 -3.06 8.84
C TYR A 288 -1.25 -4.20 9.71
N PHE A 289 -1.08 -5.41 9.19
CA PHE A 289 -0.56 -6.54 9.97
C PHE A 289 0.92 -6.38 10.34
N VAL A 290 1.74 -5.73 9.50
CA VAL A 290 3.11 -5.32 9.85
C VAL A 290 3.11 -4.23 10.94
N ALA A 291 2.16 -3.28 10.89
CA ALA A 291 2.04 -2.20 11.88
C ALA A 291 1.43 -2.66 13.22
N ARG A 292 0.59 -3.70 13.21
CA ARG A 292 -0.23 -4.15 14.35
C ARG A 292 0.54 -4.48 15.64
N PRO A 293 1.74 -5.11 15.64
CA PRO A 293 2.50 -5.37 16.87
C PRO A 293 2.89 -4.09 17.63
N PHE A 294 3.02 -2.97 16.91
CA PHE A 294 3.38 -1.66 17.43
C PHE A 294 2.17 -0.82 17.89
N LEU A 295 0.93 -1.26 17.62
CA LEU A 295 -0.26 -0.58 18.12
C LEU A 295 -0.36 -0.71 19.65
N PRO A 296 -0.62 0.39 20.38
CA PRO A 296 -0.92 0.28 21.80
C PRO A 296 -2.27 -0.42 22.03
N THR A 297 -2.39 -1.17 23.13
CA THR A 297 -3.64 -1.84 23.50
C THR A 297 -4.72 -0.81 23.84
N VAL A 298 -5.91 -0.98 23.24
CA VAL A 298 -7.11 -0.21 23.60
C VAL A 298 -7.68 -0.76 24.91
N ASP A 299 -7.87 0.12 25.89
CA ASP A 299 -8.51 -0.17 27.17
C ASP A 299 -9.93 0.41 27.14
N HIS A 300 -10.94 -0.44 27.11
CA HIS A 300 -12.34 -0.01 26.99
C HIS A 300 -12.90 0.67 28.27
N ALA A 301 -12.18 0.68 29.39
CA ALA A 301 -12.52 1.53 30.53
C ALA A 301 -12.16 3.01 30.27
N LYS A 302 -11.22 3.27 29.37
CA LYS A 302 -10.72 4.59 28.99
C LYS A 302 -11.43 5.07 27.72
N ARG A 303 -12.17 6.18 27.82
CA ARG A 303 -12.97 6.75 26.73
C ARG A 303 -12.20 7.76 25.92
N THR A 304 -11.22 8.44 26.52
CA THR A 304 -10.45 9.52 25.88
C THR A 304 -8.95 9.38 26.13
N ARG A 305 -8.14 10.01 25.28
CA ARG A 305 -6.69 10.17 25.44
C ARG A 305 -6.29 10.68 26.82
N LEU A 306 -7.12 11.52 27.45
CA LEU A 306 -6.84 12.08 28.77
C LEU A 306 -6.88 10.99 29.86
N ASP A 307 -7.78 10.02 29.72
CA ASP A 307 -7.93 8.87 30.62
C ASP A 307 -6.70 7.94 30.53
N TYR A 308 -6.11 7.80 29.34
CA TYR A 308 -4.83 7.09 29.14
C TYR A 308 -3.63 7.81 29.77
N LEU A 309 -3.77 9.08 30.15
CA LEU A 309 -2.72 9.91 30.73
C LEU A 309 -2.96 10.26 32.21
N GLY A 310 -4.08 9.81 32.80
CA GLY A 310 -4.48 10.14 34.17
C GLY A 310 -4.90 11.61 34.35
N ILE A 311 -5.50 12.21 33.32
CA ILE A 311 -5.86 13.64 33.31
C ILE A 311 -7.37 13.81 33.49
N GLU A 312 -7.81 14.11 34.71
CA GLU A 312 -9.24 14.28 35.05
C GLU A 312 -9.91 15.51 34.39
N LYS A 313 -9.15 16.55 34.04
CA LYS A 313 -9.69 17.84 33.58
C LYS A 313 -8.97 18.37 32.36
N LEU A 314 -9.73 18.64 31.30
CA LEU A 314 -9.27 19.36 30.13
C LEU A 314 -9.05 20.85 30.46
N THR A 315 -7.83 21.30 30.22
CA THR A 315 -7.37 22.69 30.30
C THR A 315 -6.36 22.90 29.17
N LEU A 316 -6.05 24.14 28.77
CA LEU A 316 -5.00 24.38 27.76
C LEU A 316 -3.67 23.70 28.13
N LYS A 317 -3.27 23.77 29.41
CA LYS A 317 -2.04 23.14 29.91
C LYS A 317 -2.09 21.61 29.79
N THR A 318 -3.19 20.98 30.17
CA THR A 318 -3.32 19.51 30.12
C THR A 318 -3.55 18.99 28.70
N PHE A 319 -4.15 19.80 27.82
CA PHE A 319 -4.20 19.54 26.38
C PHE A 319 -2.79 19.51 25.76
N PHE A 320 -1.97 20.54 25.98
CA PHE A 320 -0.57 20.52 25.51
C PHE A 320 0.23 19.36 26.13
N LEU A 321 0.05 19.07 27.42
CA LEU A 321 0.67 17.90 28.07
C LEU A 321 0.28 16.57 27.40
N SER A 322 -0.94 16.47 26.86
CA SER A 322 -1.42 15.27 26.15
C SER A 322 -0.78 15.08 24.77
N ILE A 323 -0.27 16.16 24.17
CA ILE A 323 0.58 16.12 22.97
C ILE A 323 2.04 15.77 23.35
N GLU A 324 2.50 16.24 24.51
CA GLU A 324 3.88 16.06 24.95
C GLU A 324 4.21 14.64 25.44
N ARG A 325 3.24 13.93 26.01
CA ARG A 325 3.40 12.56 26.51
C ARG A 325 3.11 11.51 25.42
N PRO A 326 4.13 10.78 24.90
CA PRO A 326 3.91 9.39 24.55
C PRO A 326 3.47 8.60 25.80
N LEU A 327 2.93 7.40 25.63
CA LEU A 327 2.80 6.47 26.75
C LEU A 327 4.19 6.24 27.38
N PRO A 328 4.28 5.94 28.70
CA PRO A 328 5.50 5.36 29.25
C PRO A 328 5.87 4.14 28.41
N GLU A 329 7.18 3.99 28.17
CA GLU A 329 7.73 2.95 27.30
C GLU A 329 7.13 1.59 27.65
N ARG A 330 6.58 0.90 26.64
CA ARG A 330 6.02 -0.44 26.81
C ARG A 330 7.16 -1.34 27.25
N GLN A 331 7.27 -1.58 28.57
CA GLN A 331 8.08 -2.68 29.07
C GLN A 331 7.70 -3.91 28.23
N PRO A 332 8.69 -4.69 27.76
CA PRO A 332 8.40 -5.99 27.19
C PRO A 332 7.47 -6.70 28.17
N ILE A 333 6.27 -7.03 27.69
CA ILE A 333 5.49 -8.05 28.36
C ILE A 333 6.32 -9.29 28.09
N ASP A 334 6.88 -9.90 29.14
CA ASP A 334 7.60 -11.16 28.97
C ASP A 334 6.61 -12.14 28.34
N ASP A 335 6.80 -12.41 27.04
CA ASP A 335 5.80 -13.14 26.24
C ASP A 335 5.55 -14.54 26.83
N GLU A 336 6.54 -15.07 27.55
CA GLU A 336 6.45 -16.26 28.40
C GLU A 336 5.36 -16.13 29.49
N GLU A 337 5.31 -15.06 30.31
CA GLU A 337 4.27 -14.90 31.34
C GLU A 337 2.88 -14.71 30.72
N ALA A 338 2.79 -14.00 29.59
CA ALA A 338 1.53 -13.78 28.88
C ALA A 338 1.03 -15.03 28.12
N LEU A 339 1.93 -15.90 27.68
CA LEU A 339 1.59 -17.22 27.14
C LEU A 339 1.19 -18.19 28.25
N LEU A 340 1.93 -18.25 29.35
CA LEU A 340 1.60 -19.06 30.53
C LEU A 340 0.22 -18.71 31.08
N LYS A 341 -0.10 -17.42 31.30
CA LYS A 341 -1.45 -17.00 31.71
C LYS A 341 -2.55 -17.39 30.72
N ARG A 342 -2.28 -17.39 29.42
CA ARG A 342 -3.25 -17.89 28.42
C ARG A 342 -3.41 -19.41 28.49
N GLN A 343 -2.33 -20.13 28.78
CA GLN A 343 -2.33 -21.58 28.91
C GLN A 343 -3.09 -22.02 30.17
N GLU A 344 -2.86 -21.36 31.31
CA GLU A 344 -3.64 -21.52 32.56
C GLU A 344 -5.12 -21.17 32.37
N LEU A 345 -5.44 -20.08 31.66
CA LEU A 345 -6.83 -19.69 31.41
C LEU A 345 -7.55 -20.66 30.45
N SER A 346 -6.82 -21.31 29.54
CA SER A 346 -7.37 -22.32 28.63
C SER A 346 -7.56 -23.70 29.28
N THR A 347 -6.74 -24.07 30.27
CA THR A 347 -6.89 -25.33 31.01
C THR A 347 -7.94 -25.24 32.13
N SER A 348 -8.24 -24.04 32.65
CA SER A 348 -9.23 -23.82 33.70
C SER A 348 -10.67 -23.57 33.21
N SER A 349 -10.92 -23.50 31.90
CA SER A 349 -12.21 -23.10 31.32
C SER A 349 -13.01 -24.23 30.63
N ILE A 350 -12.62 -25.51 30.78
CA ILE A 350 -13.35 -26.66 30.23
C ILE A 350 -14.55 -27.03 31.13
N SER A 351 -15.57 -26.16 31.21
CA SER A 351 -16.85 -26.47 31.88
C SER A 351 -18.07 -25.60 31.51
N ASP A 352 -18.19 -25.09 30.28
CA ASP A 352 -19.51 -24.68 29.76
C ASP A 352 -19.60 -24.72 28.22
N PRO A 353 -20.68 -25.23 27.59
CA PRO A 353 -20.85 -25.28 26.14
C PRO A 353 -21.98 -24.35 25.65
N ASP A 354 -21.66 -23.11 25.28
CA ASP A 354 -22.58 -22.26 24.50
C ASP A 354 -21.84 -21.38 23.45
N HIS A 355 -22.59 -20.89 22.46
CA HIS A 355 -22.10 -20.53 21.14
C HIS A 355 -21.18 -19.30 21.07
N SER A 356 -20.00 -19.47 20.48
CA SER A 356 -19.29 -18.39 19.77
C SER A 356 -18.52 -18.90 18.54
N TYR A 357 -18.58 -18.15 17.44
CA TYR A 357 -17.90 -18.50 16.19
C TYR A 357 -16.43 -18.06 16.25
N VAL A 358 -15.51 -19.01 16.44
CA VAL A 358 -14.07 -18.77 16.35
C VAL A 358 -13.56 -19.18 14.98
N PHE A 359 -13.01 -18.23 14.22
CA PHE A 359 -12.20 -18.55 13.03
C PHE A 359 -10.91 -19.24 13.48
N ALA A 360 -10.82 -20.55 13.25
CA ALA A 360 -9.61 -21.33 13.51
C ALA A 360 -8.44 -20.82 12.64
N LYS A 361 -7.25 -20.71 13.23
CA LYS A 361 -6.01 -20.53 12.46
C LYS A 361 -5.65 -21.84 11.76
N PRO A 362 -4.99 -21.80 10.58
CA PRO A 362 -4.25 -22.95 10.07
C PRO A 362 -3.16 -23.36 11.06
N ILE A 363 -2.92 -24.66 11.18
CA ILE A 363 -1.72 -25.21 11.82
C ILE A 363 -0.58 -25.09 10.80
N THR A 364 0.59 -24.66 11.26
CA THR A 364 1.84 -24.65 10.48
C THR A 364 2.93 -25.26 11.35
N ASP A 365 3.56 -26.34 10.88
CA ASP A 365 4.52 -27.12 11.67
C ASP A 365 5.83 -26.38 12.00
N ASP A 366 6.46 -26.81 13.09
CA ASP A 366 7.55 -26.12 13.78
C ASP A 366 8.91 -26.31 13.05
N LEU A 367 9.30 -25.37 12.19
CA LEU A 367 10.67 -25.29 11.62
C LEU A 367 11.52 -24.25 12.35
N ARG A 368 12.17 -24.69 13.44
CA ARG A 368 13.02 -23.85 14.29
C ARG A 368 14.34 -23.50 13.63
N VAL A 369 14.47 -22.27 13.13
CA VAL A 369 15.77 -21.70 12.73
C VAL A 369 16.54 -21.27 13.98
N ALA A 370 17.51 -22.09 14.40
CA ALA A 370 18.41 -21.75 15.51
C ALA A 370 19.50 -20.75 15.06
N PRO A 371 19.86 -19.74 15.89
CA PRO A 371 20.86 -18.75 15.52
C PRO A 371 22.29 -19.32 15.56
N LEU A 372 23.03 -19.14 14.45
CA LEU A 372 24.44 -19.54 14.32
C LEU A 372 25.34 -18.80 15.32
N ARG A 373 25.80 -19.52 16.36
CA ARG A 373 26.94 -19.09 17.19
C ARG A 373 28.24 -19.67 16.63
N LEU A 374 29.01 -18.84 15.92
CA LEU A 374 30.42 -19.15 15.64
C LEU A 374 31.19 -19.22 16.96
N ARG A 375 31.81 -20.36 17.25
CA ARG A 375 32.64 -20.59 18.44
C ARG A 375 34.04 -20.96 17.98
N HIS A 376 35.02 -20.09 18.26
CA HIS A 376 36.42 -20.50 18.21
C HIS A 376 36.69 -21.53 19.31
N SER A 377 37.46 -22.56 18.97
CA SER A 377 38.01 -23.53 19.90
C SER A 377 39.28 -24.12 19.33
N ASP A 378 40.41 -23.78 19.92
CA ASP A 378 41.73 -24.35 19.62
C ASP A 378 41.79 -25.84 20.03
N CYS A 379 42.66 -26.61 19.39
CA CYS A 379 42.89 -28.02 19.74
C CYS A 379 44.37 -28.40 19.55
N PRO A 380 45.06 -28.96 20.56
CA PRO A 380 46.45 -29.45 20.45
C PRO A 380 46.53 -30.92 19.97
N THR A 381 47.76 -31.35 19.67
CA THR A 381 48.08 -32.51 18.79
C THR A 381 48.24 -33.87 19.49
N THR A 382 48.22 -34.95 18.68
CA THR A 382 48.79 -36.32 18.91
C THR A 382 48.03 -37.25 19.88
N MET A 383 47.75 -38.54 19.57
CA MET A 383 48.65 -39.57 19.00
C MET A 383 47.96 -40.60 18.05
N MET A 384 48.78 -41.49 17.47
CA MET A 384 48.44 -42.51 16.47
C MET A 384 48.00 -43.86 17.07
N LYS A 385 47.31 -44.68 16.26
CA LYS A 385 47.72 -46.09 16.04
C LYS A 385 47.21 -46.61 14.70
N GLU A 386 48.00 -47.44 14.02
CA GLU A 386 47.65 -48.16 12.78
C GLU A 386 47.24 -49.63 13.06
N GLU A 387 46.58 -50.26 12.08
CA GLU A 387 46.56 -51.69 11.76
C GLU A 387 46.10 -51.84 10.29
N GLU A 388 46.64 -52.80 9.52
CA GLU A 388 46.56 -52.92 8.05
C GLU A 388 45.94 -54.28 7.59
N GLU A 389 46.18 -54.70 6.33
CA GLU A 389 45.89 -56.02 5.71
C GLU A 389 44.40 -56.31 5.33
N GLU A 390 44.05 -56.92 4.17
CA GLU A 390 44.77 -57.16 2.89
C GLU A 390 43.78 -57.43 1.71
N GLU A 391 44.28 -57.93 0.57
CA GLU A 391 43.69 -58.02 -0.81
C GLU A 391 42.64 -59.17 -0.99
N GLU A 392 42.06 -59.56 -2.15
CA GLU A 392 42.48 -59.61 -3.58
C GLU A 392 41.27 -59.75 -4.59
N GLU A 393 41.55 -60.05 -5.88
CA GLU A 393 40.74 -59.94 -7.14
C GLU A 393 39.67 -61.06 -7.40
N ASP A 394 38.88 -61.20 -8.49
CA ASP A 394 38.56 -60.41 -9.75
C ASP A 394 37.00 -60.44 -10.05
N ASP A 395 36.32 -60.67 -11.20
CA ASP A 395 36.58 -61.10 -12.61
C ASP A 395 35.57 -60.50 -13.65
N MET A 396 36.06 -60.29 -14.88
CA MET A 396 35.46 -60.11 -16.24
C MET A 396 33.94 -59.91 -16.55
N ASN A 397 33.66 -58.81 -17.29
CA ASN A 397 32.99 -58.69 -18.63
C ASN A 397 31.58 -59.28 -18.93
N SER A 398 30.79 -58.87 -19.95
CA SER A 398 30.81 -57.78 -20.97
C SER A 398 29.38 -57.64 -21.56
N TYR A 399 28.92 -56.52 -22.17
CA TYR A 399 29.14 -56.08 -23.56
C TYR A 399 28.49 -54.70 -23.84
N LEU A 400 28.58 -54.19 -25.08
CA LEU A 400 28.42 -52.76 -25.45
C LEU A 400 27.52 -52.53 -26.70
N LEU A 401 27.16 -51.26 -26.95
CA LEU A 401 26.65 -50.64 -28.20
C LEU A 401 25.15 -50.67 -28.58
N SER A 402 24.48 -49.55 -28.28
CA SER A 402 23.99 -48.54 -29.27
C SER A 402 22.86 -48.86 -30.29
N PRO A 403 22.17 -47.83 -30.85
CA PRO A 403 20.78 -47.97 -31.33
C PRO A 403 20.60 -47.94 -32.86
N LEU A 404 19.36 -48.19 -33.31
CA LEU A 404 18.91 -48.06 -34.70
C LEU A 404 17.64 -47.21 -34.83
N SER A 405 17.55 -46.46 -35.92
CA SER A 405 16.37 -45.75 -36.39
C SER A 405 16.07 -46.17 -37.83
N LEU A 406 14.81 -46.15 -38.25
CA LEU A 406 14.40 -46.26 -39.67
C LEU A 406 12.97 -45.71 -39.86
N THR A 407 12.55 -45.55 -41.11
CA THR A 407 11.60 -44.50 -41.53
C THR A 407 10.45 -44.98 -42.43
N SER A 408 9.53 -44.05 -42.72
CA SER A 408 8.66 -43.93 -43.91
C SER A 408 7.18 -44.36 -43.77
N GLY A 409 6.32 -43.63 -44.50
CA GLY A 409 4.86 -43.81 -44.56
C GLY A 409 4.13 -42.50 -44.87
N LEU A 410 3.77 -42.24 -46.13
CA LEU A 410 3.03 -41.04 -46.54
C LEU A 410 1.51 -41.23 -46.40
N SER A 411 0.80 -40.15 -46.07
CA SER A 411 -0.49 -39.84 -46.71
C SER A 411 -0.78 -38.33 -46.63
N SER A 412 -1.63 -37.81 -47.52
CA SER A 412 -1.90 -36.38 -47.66
C SER A 412 -3.38 -36.10 -47.93
N THR A 413 -3.94 -35.09 -47.27
CA THR A 413 -5.17 -34.40 -47.69
C THR A 413 -5.10 -32.93 -47.31
N SER A 414 -5.49 -32.05 -48.24
CA SER A 414 -5.70 -30.62 -48.00
C SER A 414 -7.15 -30.34 -47.60
N ASN A 415 -7.40 -29.15 -47.03
CA ASN A 415 -8.63 -28.32 -47.04
C ASN A 415 -8.77 -27.58 -45.69
N SER A 416 -9.28 -26.35 -45.59
CA SER A 416 -9.50 -25.27 -46.56
C SER A 416 -9.91 -24.00 -45.80
N GLU A 417 -9.37 -22.82 -46.11
CA GLU A 417 -9.79 -21.55 -45.50
C GLU A 417 -11.17 -21.08 -46.01
N PRO A 418 -11.99 -20.42 -45.16
CA PRO A 418 -13.04 -19.52 -45.58
C PRO A 418 -12.64 -18.04 -45.34
N SER A 419 -12.88 -17.17 -46.33
CA SER A 419 -12.49 -15.75 -46.33
C SER A 419 -13.64 -14.79 -45.92
N SER A 420 -13.29 -13.53 -45.67
CA SER A 420 -14.14 -12.47 -45.08
C SER A 420 -15.31 -12.00 -45.97
N PRO A 421 -16.31 -11.31 -45.38
CA PRO A 421 -16.31 -9.83 -45.38
C PRO A 421 -16.69 -9.25 -43.99
N ILE A 422 -16.67 -7.94 -43.65
CA ILE A 422 -17.08 -6.70 -44.34
C ILE A 422 -16.21 -5.50 -43.86
N SER A 423 -16.01 -4.48 -44.70
CA SER A 423 -15.22 -3.26 -44.40
C SER A 423 -15.95 -2.20 -43.53
N PRO A 424 -15.25 -1.50 -42.62
CA PRO A 424 -15.73 -0.25 -42.02
C PRO A 424 -15.77 0.93 -43.02
N ARG A 425 -16.57 1.96 -42.71
CA ARG A 425 -16.66 3.20 -43.51
C ARG A 425 -15.44 4.10 -43.34
N SER A 426 -15.12 4.89 -44.37
CA SER A 426 -14.23 6.05 -44.27
C SER A 426 -14.77 7.09 -43.26
N PRO A 427 -13.90 7.81 -42.53
CA PRO A 427 -14.34 8.88 -41.63
C PRO A 427 -14.88 10.08 -42.42
N VAL A 428 -15.94 10.71 -41.90
CA VAL A 428 -16.47 11.97 -42.44
C VAL A 428 -15.55 13.13 -42.03
N THR A 429 -15.20 13.99 -42.99
CA THR A 429 -14.43 15.21 -42.76
C THR A 429 -15.28 16.28 -42.04
N SER A 430 -14.99 16.51 -40.76
CA SER A 430 -15.48 17.69 -40.04
C SER A 430 -14.73 18.97 -40.48
N PRO A 431 -15.38 20.15 -40.53
CA PRO A 431 -14.75 21.36 -41.07
C PRO A 431 -13.63 21.92 -40.18
N GLN A 432 -12.61 22.50 -40.81
CA GLN A 432 -11.62 23.33 -40.12
C GLN A 432 -12.26 24.68 -39.72
N LEU A 433 -12.22 25.02 -38.43
CA LEU A 433 -12.43 26.39 -37.96
C LEU A 433 -11.10 27.16 -38.03
N PRO A 434 -11.07 28.40 -38.55
CA PRO A 434 -9.82 29.14 -38.76
C PRO A 434 -9.24 29.68 -37.45
N LEU A 435 -7.91 29.84 -37.40
CA LEU A 435 -7.26 30.54 -36.29
C LEU A 435 -7.65 32.02 -36.29
N GLY A 436 -8.37 32.46 -35.25
CA GLY A 436 -8.58 33.87 -34.98
C GLY A 436 -7.29 34.53 -34.47
N THR A 437 -6.76 35.49 -35.22
CA THR A 437 -5.71 36.40 -34.73
C THR A 437 -6.23 37.26 -33.59
N LYS A 438 -5.39 37.52 -32.58
CA LYS A 438 -5.71 38.47 -31.51
C LYS A 438 -5.74 39.91 -32.04
N TYR A 439 -6.88 40.57 -31.90
CA TYR A 439 -7.01 41.92 -31.34
C TYR A 439 -8.31 42.01 -30.55
#